data_AF-A0A415G8E9-F1
#
_entry.id   AF-A0A415G8E9-F1
#
_cell.length_a   1.000
_cell.length_b   1.000
_cell.length_c   1.000
_cell.angle_alpha   90.00
_cell.angle_beta   90.00
_cell.angle_gamma   90.00
#
_symmetry.space_group_name_H-M   'P 1'
#
loop_
_entity.id
_entity.type
_entity.pdbx_description
1 polymer ?
#
loop_
_entity_poly.entity_id
_entity_poly.type
_entity_poly.pdbx_seq_one_letter_code
_entity_poly.pdbx_strand_id
1 'polypeptide(L)'
;MPVEKSVLIQYCDMQAEIKELRRLIKMTEERLEKIEKEGAVSDVVSGGMGGIQHFKVTGFPTPEHAKVEQLLVSRRQRLKMKETELLEITNQAEEYIESIEKSELRIMFRLYYIEGLTWMQVAYRMNDLFPKRKVAYTEENCRKRNFRFFEENLKMSPNVPSEYDKV
;
A
#
# COMPACT_ATOMS: atom_id res chain seq x y z
N MET A 1 23.17 -13.27 -7.27
CA MET A 1 22.66 -12.11 -8.03
C MET A 1 22.68 -10.92 -7.08
N PRO A 2 23.18 -9.73 -7.46
CA PRO A 2 23.15 -8.59 -6.56
C PRO A 2 21.70 -8.14 -6.46
N VAL A 3 21.07 -8.46 -5.34
CA VAL A 3 19.72 -8.01 -5.03
C VAL A 3 19.89 -6.57 -4.55
N GLU A 4 19.90 -5.65 -5.51
CA GLU A 4 20.22 -4.25 -5.27
C GLU A 4 19.16 -3.61 -4.37
N LYS A 5 19.55 -2.55 -3.65
CA LYS A 5 18.71 -1.64 -2.83
C LYS A 5 17.32 -1.34 -3.40
N SER A 6 17.15 -1.46 -4.71
CA SER A 6 15.89 -1.34 -5.44
C SER A 6 14.77 -2.18 -4.85
N VAL A 7 15.01 -3.40 -4.35
CA VAL A 7 13.92 -4.27 -3.87
C VAL A 7 13.17 -3.69 -2.67
N LEU A 8 13.88 -3.16 -1.66
CA LEU A 8 13.24 -2.56 -0.48
C LEU A 8 12.53 -1.24 -0.81
N ILE A 9 13.06 -0.47 -1.77
CA ILE A 9 12.42 0.77 -2.23
C ILE A 9 11.15 0.41 -3.02
N GLN A 10 11.24 -0.52 -3.98
CA GLN A 10 10.12 -1.00 -4.77
C GLN A 10 9.01 -1.58 -3.87
N TYR A 11 9.37 -2.31 -2.82
CA TYR A 11 8.41 -2.80 -1.83
C TYR A 11 7.65 -1.65 -1.16
N CYS A 12 8.35 -0.63 -0.66
CA CYS A 12 7.70 0.54 -0.06
C CYS A 12 6.80 1.30 -1.04
N ASP A 13 7.26 1.50 -2.28
CA ASP A 13 6.48 2.19 -3.31
C ASP A 13 5.21 1.40 -3.67
N MET A 14 5.32 0.07 -3.81
CA MET A 14 4.18 -0.80 -4.08
C MET A 14 3.16 -0.81 -2.94
N GLN A 15 3.63 -0.82 -1.68
CA GLN A 15 2.75 -0.69 -0.51
C GLN A 15 1.98 0.64 -0.52
N ALA A 16 2.65 1.74 -0.84
CA ALA A 16 2.03 3.06 -0.95
C ALA A 16 0.99 3.11 -2.09
N GLU A 17 1.31 2.52 -3.25
CA GLU A 17 0.38 2.45 -4.39
C GLU A 17 -0.87 1.63 -4.04
N ILE A 18 -0.73 0.47 -3.39
CA ILE A 18 -1.86 -0.36 -2.97
C ILE A 18 -2.73 0.37 -1.93
N LYS A 19 -2.12 1.06 -0.97
CA LYS A 19 -2.85 1.86 0.01
C LYS A 19 -3.69 2.94 -0.67
N GLU A 20 -3.14 3.62 -1.66
CA GLU A 20 -3.87 4.65 -2.41
C GLU A 20 -4.96 4.03 -3.28
N LEU A 21 -4.71 2.90 -3.96
CA LEU A 21 -5.74 2.20 -4.73
C LEU A 21 -6.92 1.74 -3.88
N ARG A 22 -6.67 1.23 -2.66
CA ARG A 22 -7.72 0.89 -1.69
C ARG A 22 -8.54 2.12 -1.30
N ARG A 23 -7.88 3.27 -1.08
CA ARG A 23 -8.54 4.54 -0.80
C ARG A 23 -9.45 4.98 -1.96
N LEU A 24 -8.96 4.89 -3.19
CA LEU A 24 -9.72 5.24 -4.39
C LEU A 24 -10.93 4.31 -4.62
N ILE A 25 -10.77 3.01 -4.38
CA ILE A 25 -11.88 2.04 -4.44
C ILE A 25 -12.95 2.43 -3.43
N LYS A 26 -12.58 2.66 -2.16
CA LYS A 26 -13.51 3.08 -1.12
C LYS A 26 -14.28 4.35 -1.48
N MET A 27 -13.58 5.39 -1.97
CA MET A 27 -14.24 6.62 -2.44
C MET A 27 -15.23 6.38 -3.59
N THR A 28 -14.93 5.41 -4.46
CA THR A 28 -15.81 5.07 -5.59
C THR A 28 -17.04 4.32 -5.11
N GLU A 29 -16.89 3.41 -4.14
CA GLU A 29 -17.99 2.70 -3.49
C GLU A 29 -18.93 3.68 -2.77
N GLU A 30 -18.38 4.62 -1.99
CA GLU A 30 -19.16 5.69 -1.33
C GLU A 30 -19.91 6.57 -2.34
N ARG A 31 -19.30 6.86 -3.50
CA ARG A 31 -19.97 7.61 -4.57
C ARG A 31 -21.10 6.81 -5.22
N LEU A 32 -20.89 5.52 -5.45
CA LEU A 32 -21.93 4.64 -6.01
C LEU A 32 -23.11 4.56 -5.04
N GLU A 33 -22.86 4.37 -3.75
CA GLU A 33 -23.90 4.32 -2.71
C GLU A 33 -24.74 5.61 -2.68
N LYS A 34 -24.10 6.79 -2.86
CA LYS A 34 -24.83 8.06 -2.97
C LYS A 34 -25.72 8.11 -4.20
N ILE A 35 -25.21 7.69 -5.37
CA ILE A 35 -26.00 7.63 -6.61
C ILE A 35 -27.19 6.68 -6.44
N GLU A 36 -27.02 5.54 -5.78
CA GLU A 36 -28.10 4.59 -5.53
C GLU A 36 -29.15 5.16 -4.57
N LYS A 37 -28.74 5.88 -3.52
CA LYS A 37 -29.64 6.54 -2.57
C LYS A 37 -30.39 7.73 -3.18
N GLU A 38 -29.69 8.57 -3.94
CA GLU A 38 -30.26 9.75 -4.62
C GLU A 38 -31.12 9.37 -5.83
N GLY A 39 -30.76 8.28 -6.50
CA GLY A 39 -31.42 7.74 -7.68
C GLY A 39 -32.64 6.86 -7.41
N ALA A 40 -32.91 6.51 -6.16
CA ALA A 40 -34.09 5.75 -5.75
C ALA A 40 -35.36 6.62 -5.79
N VAL A 41 -35.82 6.97 -6.99
CA VAL A 41 -37.11 7.64 -7.19
C VAL A 41 -38.19 6.57 -7.27
N SER A 42 -39.03 6.48 -6.24
CA SER A 42 -40.25 5.66 -6.29
C SER A 42 -41.41 6.54 -6.76
N ASP A 43 -41.82 6.38 -8.01
CA ASP A 43 -43.07 6.97 -8.48
C ASP A 43 -44.23 5.98 -8.26
N VAL A 44 -45.34 6.46 -7.70
CA VAL A 44 -46.54 5.66 -7.48
C VAL A 44 -47.49 5.97 -8.62
N VAL A 45 -47.40 5.19 -9.70
CA VAL A 45 -48.30 5.36 -10.83
C VAL A 45 -49.64 4.69 -10.53
N SER A 46 -50.71 5.42 -10.80
CA SER A 46 -52.08 4.93 -10.66
C SER A 46 -52.56 4.46 -12.03
N GLY A 47 -52.94 3.19 -12.18
CA GLY A 47 -53.46 2.68 -13.43
C GLY A 47 -54.31 1.42 -13.21
N GLY A 48 -55.36 1.25 -14.01
CA GLY A 48 -56.15 0.02 -13.97
C GLY A 48 -57.19 -0.05 -15.08
N MET A 49 -57.42 -1.26 -15.62
CA MET A 49 -58.54 -1.57 -16.52
C MET A 49 -59.81 -1.81 -15.69
N GLY A 50 -60.29 -0.78 -14.98
CA GLY A 50 -61.56 -0.83 -14.21
C GLY A 50 -61.51 -0.43 -12.72
N GLY A 51 -60.42 0.14 -12.22
CA GLY A 51 -60.30 0.66 -10.84
C GLY A 51 -58.93 1.33 -10.58
N ILE A 52 -58.81 2.15 -9.52
CA ILE A 52 -57.53 2.79 -9.15
C ILE A 52 -56.65 1.75 -8.44
N GLN A 53 -55.70 1.16 -9.17
CA GLN A 53 -54.68 0.30 -8.60
C GLN A 53 -53.32 1.01 -8.65
N HIS A 54 -52.64 1.08 -7.51
CA HIS A 54 -51.33 1.70 -7.41
C HIS A 54 -50.25 0.66 -7.72
N PHE A 55 -49.44 0.93 -8.74
CA PHE A 55 -48.24 0.14 -9.05
C PHE A 55 -47.01 0.91 -8.60
N LYS A 56 -46.15 0.28 -7.78
CA LYS A 56 -44.87 0.86 -7.38
C LYS A 56 -43.84 0.51 -8.46
N VAL A 57 -43.55 1.46 -9.33
CA VAL A 57 -42.49 1.30 -10.34
C VAL A 57 -41.23 1.94 -9.78
N THR A 58 -40.26 1.12 -9.40
CA THR A 58 -38.92 1.58 -9.02
C THR A 58 -38.02 1.57 -10.25
N GLY A 59 -37.74 2.73 -10.83
CA GLY A 59 -36.74 2.88 -11.88
C GLY A 59 -35.39 3.28 -11.27
N PHE A 60 -34.35 2.48 -11.49
CA PHE A 60 -32.96 2.83 -11.13
C PHE A 60 -32.35 3.76 -12.20
N PRO A 61 -31.38 4.63 -11.86
CA PRO A 61 -30.81 5.58 -12.82
C PRO A 61 -29.87 4.88 -13.81
N THR A 62 -30.22 4.99 -15.10
CA THR A 62 -29.36 5.31 -16.27
C THR A 62 -28.01 4.57 -16.51
N PRO A 63 -27.50 4.54 -17.77
CA PRO A 63 -26.21 3.95 -18.17
C PRO A 63 -24.99 4.36 -17.32
N GLU A 64 -25.10 5.45 -16.56
CA GLU A 64 -24.09 5.93 -15.62
C GLU A 64 -23.85 4.93 -14.47
N HIS A 65 -24.89 4.31 -13.91
CA HIS A 65 -24.77 3.30 -12.84
C HIS A 65 -23.96 2.08 -13.32
N ALA A 66 -24.36 1.51 -14.46
CA ALA A 66 -23.65 0.39 -15.08
C ALA A 66 -22.18 0.71 -15.41
N LYS A 67 -21.89 1.95 -15.84
CA LYS A 67 -20.52 2.41 -16.10
C LYS A 67 -19.69 2.49 -14.83
N VAL A 68 -20.27 2.99 -13.72
CA VAL A 68 -19.58 3.05 -12.42
C VAL A 68 -19.33 1.65 -11.86
N GLU A 69 -20.29 0.74 -11.99
CA GLU A 69 -20.14 -0.66 -11.58
C GLU A 69 -19.03 -1.37 -12.35
N GLN A 70 -18.98 -1.24 -13.69
CA GLN A 70 -17.90 -1.79 -14.50
C GLN A 70 -16.53 -1.22 -14.12
N LEU A 71 -16.44 0.09 -13.85
CA LEU A 71 -15.22 0.72 -13.37
C LEU A 71 -14.78 0.16 -12.00
N LEU A 72 -15.72 -0.11 -11.09
CA LEU A 72 -15.43 -0.75 -9.80
C LEU A 72 -14.89 -2.17 -9.98
N VAL A 73 -15.52 -2.97 -10.84
CA VAL A 73 -15.05 -4.34 -11.13
C VAL A 73 -13.63 -4.32 -11.69
N SER A 74 -13.35 -3.45 -12.66
CA SER A 74 -12.01 -3.28 -13.23
C SER A 74 -10.98 -2.84 -12.17
N ARG A 75 -11.35 -1.88 -11.29
CA ARG A 75 -10.48 -1.43 -10.19
C ARG A 75 -10.19 -2.53 -9.17
N ARG A 76 -11.19 -3.34 -8.80
CA ARG A 76 -11.02 -4.49 -7.90
C ARG A 76 -10.12 -5.55 -8.51
N GLN A 77 -10.27 -5.83 -9.81
CA GLN A 77 -9.39 -6.76 -10.51
C GLN A 77 -7.95 -6.25 -10.54
N ARG A 78 -7.74 -4.96 -10.82
CA ARG A 78 -6.41 -4.33 -10.76
C ARG A 78 -5.80 -4.38 -9.36
N LEU A 79 -6.61 -4.16 -8.31
CA LEU A 79 -6.15 -4.31 -6.93
C LEU A 79 -5.68 -5.73 -6.66
N LYS A 80 -6.46 -6.75 -7.04
CA LYS A 80 -6.10 -8.17 -6.84
C LYS A 80 -4.78 -8.53 -7.54
N MET A 81 -4.57 -8.06 -8.77
CA MET A 81 -3.30 -8.29 -9.49
C MET A 81 -2.12 -7.65 -8.75
N LYS A 82 -2.27 -6.41 -8.28
CA LYS A 82 -1.21 -5.72 -7.53
C LYS A 82 -0.96 -6.32 -6.16
N GLU A 83 -1.98 -6.81 -5.46
CA GLU A 83 -1.80 -7.54 -4.21
C GLU A 83 -1.02 -8.85 -4.41
N THR A 84 -1.20 -9.50 -5.57
CA THR A 84 -0.42 -10.69 -5.93
C THR A 84 1.04 -10.33 -6.22
N GLU A 85 1.28 -9.26 -6.99
CA GLU A 85 2.61 -8.73 -7.26
C GLU A 85 3.33 -8.29 -5.97
N LEU A 86 2.61 -7.64 -5.04
CA LEU A 86 3.15 -7.27 -3.73
C LEU A 86 3.62 -8.49 -2.96
N LEU A 87 2.89 -9.61 -3.02
CA LEU A 87 3.30 -10.84 -2.32
C LEU A 87 4.66 -11.35 -2.83
N GLU A 88 4.88 -11.33 -4.14
CA GLU A 88 6.15 -11.72 -4.74
C GLU A 88 7.29 -10.79 -4.32
N ILE A 89 7.07 -9.47 -4.35
CA ILE A 89 8.06 -8.47 -3.92
C ILE A 89 8.32 -8.58 -2.42
N THR A 90 7.30 -8.93 -1.62
CA THR A 90 7.45 -9.16 -0.18
C THR A 90 8.44 -10.29 0.09
N ASN A 91 8.29 -11.42 -0.61
CA ASN A 91 9.22 -12.54 -0.48
C ASN A 91 10.64 -12.13 -0.85
N GLN A 92 10.82 -11.37 -1.94
CA GLN A 92 12.14 -10.86 -2.35
C GLN A 92 12.73 -9.90 -1.32
N ALA A 93 11.91 -9.04 -0.71
CA ALA A 93 12.33 -8.12 0.35
C ALA A 93 12.74 -8.88 1.61
N GLU A 94 12.00 -9.91 2.01
CA GLU A 94 12.33 -10.76 3.15
C GLU A 94 13.61 -11.57 2.91
N GLU A 95 13.77 -12.17 1.73
CA GLU A 95 15.00 -12.87 1.33
C GLU A 95 16.20 -11.92 1.32
N TYR A 96 16.02 -10.69 0.81
CA TYR A 96 17.07 -9.67 0.85
C TYR A 96 17.46 -9.33 2.28
N ILE A 97 16.48 -9.08 3.16
CA ILE A 97 16.76 -8.81 4.57
C ILE A 97 17.48 -10.01 5.19
N GLU A 98 17.04 -11.24 4.93
CA GLU A 98 17.66 -12.43 5.50
C GLU A 98 19.12 -12.63 5.05
N SER A 99 19.46 -12.20 3.83
CA SER A 99 20.82 -12.24 3.30
C SER A 99 21.82 -11.31 4.02
N ILE A 100 21.34 -10.35 4.83
CA ILE A 100 22.20 -9.42 5.56
C ILE A 100 22.90 -10.14 6.71
N GLU A 101 24.24 -10.14 6.70
CA GLU A 101 25.06 -10.85 7.69
C GLU A 101 24.80 -10.39 9.15
N LYS A 102 24.62 -9.08 9.35
CA LYS A 102 24.46 -8.50 10.69
C LYS A 102 23.00 -8.65 11.16
N SER A 103 22.77 -9.55 12.12
CA SER A 103 21.45 -9.80 12.71
C SER A 103 20.76 -8.55 13.25
N GLU A 104 21.52 -7.63 13.85
CA GLU A 104 21.01 -6.35 14.34
C GLU A 104 20.42 -5.49 13.22
N LEU A 105 21.06 -5.46 12.04
CA LEU A 105 20.55 -4.73 10.88
C LEU A 105 19.31 -5.41 10.29
N ARG A 106 19.26 -6.74 10.28
CA ARG A 106 18.06 -7.48 9.84
C ARG A 106 16.82 -7.11 10.62
N ILE A 107 16.94 -7.09 11.94
CA ILE A 107 15.82 -6.71 12.82
C ILE A 107 15.44 -5.25 12.56
N MET A 108 16.42 -4.34 12.49
CA MET A 108 16.16 -2.93 12.23
C MET A 108 15.44 -2.69 10.90
N PHE A 109 15.84 -3.41 9.83
CA PHE A 109 15.22 -3.30 8.51
C PHE A 109 13.85 -3.97 8.44
N ARG A 110 13.65 -5.09 9.13
CA ARG A 110 12.32 -5.71 9.25
C ARG A 110 11.33 -4.74 9.90
N LEU A 111 11.71 -4.12 11.02
CA LEU A 111 10.88 -3.13 11.72
C LEU A 111 10.54 -1.93 10.84
N TYR A 112 11.50 -1.44 10.04
CA TYR A 112 11.28 -0.26 9.20
C TYR A 112 10.53 -0.58 7.90
N TYR A 113 11.07 -1.49 7.08
CA TYR A 113 10.57 -1.76 5.74
C TYR A 113 9.34 -2.66 5.76
N ILE A 114 9.36 -3.75 6.52
CA ILE A 114 8.26 -4.73 6.51
C ILE A 114 7.11 -4.28 7.41
N GLU A 115 7.41 -3.89 8.66
CA GLU A 115 6.39 -3.45 9.62
C GLU A 115 5.97 -1.98 9.44
N GLY A 116 6.68 -1.20 8.62
CA GLY A 116 6.31 0.19 8.31
C GLY A 116 6.45 1.17 9.49
N LEU A 117 7.29 0.85 10.47
CA LEU A 117 7.50 1.70 11.65
C LEU A 117 8.37 2.92 11.32
N THR A 118 8.16 4.03 12.03
CA THR A 118 9.06 5.20 11.90
C THR A 118 10.42 4.92 12.54
N TRP A 119 11.48 5.61 12.11
CA TRP A 119 12.82 5.45 12.70
C TRP A 119 12.85 5.68 14.22
N MET A 120 11.98 6.56 14.72
CA MET A 120 11.80 6.75 16.16
C MET A 120 11.22 5.50 16.84
N GLN A 121 10.16 4.90 16.29
CA GLN A 121 9.57 3.66 16.79
C GLN A 121 10.55 2.48 16.69
N VAL A 122 11.28 2.38 15.58
CA VAL A 122 12.35 1.40 15.38
C VAL A 122 13.40 1.56 16.49
N ALA A 123 13.86 2.78 16.77
CA ALA A 123 14.84 3.03 17.83
C ALA A 123 14.35 2.56 19.21
N TYR A 124 13.09 2.84 19.56
CA TYR A 124 12.50 2.34 20.81
C TYR A 124 12.50 0.80 20.87
N ARG A 125 11.97 0.14 19.83
CA ARG A 125 11.95 -1.33 19.75
C ARG A 125 13.35 -1.95 19.80
N MET A 126 14.32 -1.32 19.13
CA MET A 126 15.71 -1.77 19.15
C MET A 126 16.36 -1.61 20.53
N ASN A 127 16.03 -0.55 21.28
CA ASN A 127 16.50 -0.38 22.66
C ASN A 127 15.92 -1.47 23.59
N ASP A 128 14.64 -1.83 23.41
CA ASP A 128 13.99 -2.89 24.19
C ASP A 128 14.61 -4.26 23.91
N LEU A 129 14.93 -4.55 22.64
CA LEU A 129 15.52 -5.83 22.23
C LEU A 129 17.02 -5.94 22.59
N PHE A 130 17.74 -4.82 22.63
CA PHE A 130 19.17 -4.77 22.91
C PHE A 130 19.51 -3.89 24.13
N PRO A 131 19.03 -4.23 25.33
CA PRO A 131 19.18 -3.38 26.52
C PRO A 131 20.61 -3.25 27.01
N LYS A 132 21.50 -4.20 26.66
CA LYS A 132 22.90 -4.24 27.10
C LYS A 132 23.84 -3.35 26.27
N ARG A 133 23.30 -2.62 25.30
CA ARG A 133 24.09 -1.82 24.37
C ARG A 133 24.61 -0.56 25.06
N LYS A 134 25.89 -0.24 24.86
CA LYS A 134 26.55 0.93 25.48
C LYS A 134 25.95 2.28 25.06
N VAL A 135 25.52 2.38 23.79
CA VAL A 135 24.94 3.61 23.23
C VAL A 135 23.54 3.28 22.74
N ALA A 136 22.53 3.94 23.29
CA ALA A 136 21.14 3.74 22.89
C ALA A 136 20.93 4.03 21.39
N TYR A 137 19.97 3.35 20.79
CA TYR A 137 19.47 3.70 19.46
C TYR A 137 18.69 5.01 19.54
N THR A 138 18.99 5.89 18.60
CA THR A 138 18.22 7.10 18.32
C THR A 138 17.73 7.02 16.88
N GLU A 139 16.69 7.79 16.55
CA GLU A 139 16.18 7.90 15.19
C GLU A 139 17.31 8.21 14.19
N GLU A 140 18.14 9.21 14.50
CA GLU A 140 19.24 9.63 13.62
C GLU A 140 20.31 8.54 13.44
N ASN A 141 20.62 7.81 14.51
CA ASN A 141 21.57 6.69 14.45
C ASN A 141 21.05 5.57 13.53
N CYS A 142 19.77 5.20 13.67
CA CYS A 142 19.13 4.18 12.83
C CYS A 142 19.11 4.61 11.35
N ARG A 143 18.74 5.87 11.08
CA ARG A 143 18.74 6.43 9.72
C ARG A 143 20.14 6.45 9.10
N LYS A 144 21.17 6.88 9.85
CA LYS A 144 22.55 6.89 9.37
C LYS A 144 23.07 5.48 9.09
N ARG A 145 22.70 4.49 9.92
CA ARG A 145 23.04 3.08 9.69
C ARG A 145 22.42 2.53 8.42
N ASN A 146 21.16 2.85 8.17
CA ASN A 146 20.48 2.51 6.93
C ASN A 146 21.22 3.09 5.71
N PHE A 147 21.55 4.38 5.75
CA PHE A 147 22.26 5.04 4.67
C PHE A 147 23.64 4.40 4.40
N ARG A 148 24.45 4.22 5.45
CA ARG A 148 25.78 3.60 5.35
C ARG A 148 25.72 2.18 4.79
N PHE A 149 24.76 1.39 5.22
CA PHE A 149 24.59 0.02 4.72
C PHE A 149 24.40 0.02 3.20
N PHE A 150 23.55 0.90 2.67
CA PHE A 150 23.35 0.97 1.23
C PHE A 150 24.53 1.59 0.47
N GLU A 151 25.21 2.59 1.04
CA GLU A 151 26.43 3.15 0.44
C GLU A 151 27.58 2.16 0.36
N GLU A 152 27.81 1.38 1.42
CA GLU A 152 28.85 0.35 1.45
C GLU A 152 28.57 -0.74 0.40
N ASN A 153 27.31 -1.16 0.27
CA ASN A 153 26.89 -2.11 -0.77
C ASN A 153 27.03 -1.54 -2.20
N LEU A 154 26.79 -0.24 -2.39
CA LEU A 154 27.01 0.44 -3.68
C LEU A 154 28.49 0.50 -4.05
N LYS A 155 29.38 0.75 -3.08
CA LYS A 155 30.85 0.81 -3.30
C LYS A 155 31.47 -0.56 -3.55
N MET A 156 30.85 -1.64 -3.06
CA MET A 156 31.29 -3.01 -3.30
C MET A 156 30.82 -3.57 -4.66
N SER A 157 29.89 -2.90 -5.35
CA SER A 157 29.51 -3.26 -6.72
C SER A 157 30.52 -2.66 -7.70
N PRO A 158 31.22 -3.46 -8.52
CA PRO A 158 32.14 -2.90 -9.49
C PRO A 158 31.34 -2.13 -10.55
N ASN A 159 31.47 -0.80 -10.49
CA ASN A 159 31.14 0.17 -11.54
C ASN A 159 29.74 0.81 -11.51
N VAL A 160 29.45 1.64 -10.50
CA VAL A 160 28.41 2.69 -10.61
C VAL A 160 28.96 4.03 -10.08
N PRO A 161 29.03 5.10 -10.90
CA PRO A 161 29.40 6.43 -10.43
C PRO A 161 28.43 6.93 -9.35
N SER A 162 28.99 7.37 -8.23
CA SER A 162 28.27 7.92 -7.08
C SER A 162 27.66 9.29 -7.41
N GLU A 163 26.50 9.32 -8.06
CA GLU A 163 25.70 10.54 -8.25
C GLU A 163 24.66 10.69 -7.13
N TYR A 164 25.08 10.84 -5.87
CA TYR A 164 24.22 11.41 -4.82
C TYR A 164 25.05 12.21 -3.79
N ASP A 165 25.80 13.18 -4.29
CA ASP A 165 26.13 14.40 -3.55
C ASP A 165 25.37 15.56 -4.23
N LYS A 166 24.52 16.25 -3.45
CA LYS A 166 23.64 17.42 -3.77
C LYS A 166 22.15 17.05 -3.81
N VAL A 167 21.43 17.23 -2.71
CA VAL A 167 20.55 18.38 -2.38
C VAL A 167 20.33 18.40 -0.86
#